data_AF-A0A3A0BYP6-F1
#
_entry.id   AF-A0A3A0BYP6-F1
#
_cell.length_a   1.000
_cell.length_b   1.000
_cell.length_c   1.000
_cell.angle_alpha   90.00
_cell.angle_beta   90.00
_cell.angle_gamma   90.00
#
_symmetry.space_group_name_H-M   'P 1'
#
loop_
_entity.id
_entity.type
_entity.pdbx_description
1 polymer ?
#
loop_
_entity_poly.entity_id
_entity_poly.type
_entity_poly.pdbx_seq_one_letter_code
_entity_poly.pdbx_strand_id
1 'polypeptide(L)'
;MALRGHALRVTLSFNPDGLPQGLAAPAKALAAGRPADWWHGARERGLFSLFRLQQQLGSRWLSRAFTLQDVSASAFCRSPYPVLPSLPWQFTMDRASSEALLNGALSVFGCPWQWTVDGSCWHQAPDTGQTWPRQFFHHIPVHTGNPYGDVRVAWEPSRLQHLVTL
;
A
#
# COMPACT_ATOMS: atom_id res chain seq x y z
N MET A 1 26.55 -33.57 28.79
CA MET A 1 25.41 -32.64 28.56
C MET A 1 25.68 -31.94 27.24
N ALA A 2 25.04 -32.35 26.14
CA ALA A 2 23.73 -31.87 25.65
C ALA A 2 23.90 -30.55 24.86
N LEU A 3 23.46 -30.32 23.61
CA LEU A 3 22.55 -31.02 22.68
C LEU A 3 22.97 -30.72 21.22
N ARG A 4 22.90 -31.72 20.33
CA ARG A 4 22.95 -31.55 18.86
C ARG A 4 21.61 -30.96 18.38
N GLY A 5 21.64 -29.81 17.71
CA GLY A 5 20.47 -29.22 17.08
C GLY A 5 20.07 -30.01 15.84
N HIS A 6 18.96 -30.75 15.92
CA HIS A 6 18.35 -31.37 14.74
C HIS A 6 17.58 -30.32 13.95
N ALA A 7 17.93 -30.13 12.67
CA ALA A 7 17.13 -29.36 11.74
C ALA A 7 15.82 -30.11 11.44
N LEU A 8 14.72 -29.63 12.00
CA LEU A 8 13.38 -30.14 11.70
C LEU A 8 12.99 -29.76 10.27
N ARG A 9 13.05 -30.73 9.35
CA ARG A 9 12.47 -30.62 8.02
C ARG A 9 11.04 -31.11 8.09
N VAL A 10 10.10 -30.18 8.22
CA VAL A 10 8.66 -30.49 8.15
C VAL A 10 8.25 -30.46 6.67
N THR A 11 7.81 -31.60 6.14
CA THR A 11 7.23 -31.70 4.81
C THR A 11 5.72 -31.80 4.95
N LEU A 12 5.00 -30.76 4.53
CA LEU A 12 3.54 -30.74 4.53
C LEU A 12 3.06 -31.03 3.11
N SER A 13 2.44 -32.18 2.90
CA SER A 13 1.74 -32.52 1.66
C SER A 13 0.26 -32.16 1.80
N PHE A 14 -0.25 -31.31 0.92
CA PHE A 14 -1.66 -30.92 0.89
C PHE A 14 -2.38 -31.57 -0.29
N ASN A 15 -3.55 -32.15 -0.01
CA ASN A 15 -4.46 -32.66 -1.03
C ASN A 15 -5.41 -31.52 -1.48
N PRO A 16 -5.34 -31.06 -2.74
CA PRO A 16 -6.11 -29.91 -3.22
C PRO A 16 -7.61 -30.17 -3.35
N ASP A 17 -8.05 -31.43 -3.37
CA ASP A 17 -9.45 -31.80 -3.64
C ASP A 17 -10.37 -31.72 -2.40
N GLY A 18 -9.80 -31.46 -1.22
CA GLY A 18 -10.53 -31.41 0.06
C GLY A 18 -10.73 -30.01 0.65
N LEU A 19 -10.31 -28.94 -0.03
CA LEU A 19 -10.35 -27.58 0.53
C LEU A 19 -11.64 -26.84 0.14
N PRO A 20 -12.35 -26.20 1.09
CA PRO A 20 -13.47 -25.34 0.78
C PRO A 20 -13.02 -24.18 -0.14
N GLN A 21 -13.87 -23.76 -1.08
CA GLN A 21 -13.50 -22.80 -2.15
C GLN A 21 -12.86 -21.49 -1.64
N GLY A 22 -13.16 -21.06 -0.40
CA GLY A 22 -12.54 -19.91 0.25
C GLY A 22 -11.06 -20.09 0.66
N LEU A 23 -10.54 -21.32 0.69
CA LEU A 23 -9.16 -21.65 1.03
C LEU A 23 -8.30 -22.07 -0.17
N ALA A 24 -8.90 -22.27 -1.35
CA ALA A 24 -8.17 -22.61 -2.57
C ALA A 24 -7.31 -21.45 -3.09
N ALA A 25 -7.80 -20.21 -2.98
CA ALA A 25 -7.06 -19.00 -3.33
C ALA A 25 -5.82 -18.76 -2.44
N PRO A 26 -5.92 -18.82 -1.08
CA PRO A 26 -4.73 -18.71 -0.24
C PRO A 26 -3.78 -19.90 -0.41
N ALA A 27 -4.26 -21.11 -0.71
CA ALA A 27 -3.39 -22.26 -1.02
C ALA A 27 -2.61 -22.09 -2.33
N LYS A 28 -3.24 -21.55 -3.38
CA LYS A 28 -2.54 -21.19 -4.64
C LYS A 28 -1.53 -20.05 -4.43
N ALA A 29 -1.87 -19.06 -3.60
CA ALA A 29 -0.94 -17.98 -3.25
C ALA A 29 0.25 -18.48 -2.41
N LEU A 30 0.04 -19.46 -1.53
CA LEU A 30 1.09 -20.13 -0.75
C LEU A 30 2.07 -20.93 -1.62
N ALA A 31 1.61 -21.46 -2.76
CA ALA A 31 2.46 -22.18 -3.71
C ALA A 31 3.26 -21.26 -4.64
N ALA A 32 2.85 -19.99 -4.82
CA ALA A 32 3.42 -19.07 -5.80
C ALA A 32 4.27 -17.93 -5.21
N GLY A 33 4.09 -17.58 -3.93
CA GLY A 33 4.76 -16.44 -3.29
C GLY A 33 6.03 -16.80 -2.51
N ARG A 34 6.99 -15.86 -2.41
CA ARG A 34 8.12 -16.00 -1.50
C ARG A 34 7.62 -15.89 -0.05
N PRO A 35 8.18 -16.65 0.91
CA PRO A 35 7.71 -16.63 2.32
C PRO A 35 7.69 -15.23 2.96
N ALA A 36 8.54 -14.31 2.51
CA ALA A 36 8.59 -12.93 2.98
C ALA A 36 7.34 -12.11 2.62
N ASP A 37 6.77 -12.32 1.43
CA ASP A 37 5.58 -11.61 0.96
C ASP A 37 4.33 -12.04 1.75
N TRP A 38 4.32 -13.30 2.20
CA TRP A 38 3.29 -13.81 3.11
C TRP A 38 3.36 -13.16 4.49
N TRP A 39 4.55 -13.05 5.08
CA TRP A 39 4.73 -12.40 6.38
C TRP A 39 4.34 -10.92 6.33
N HIS A 40 4.69 -10.22 5.25
CA HIS A 40 4.23 -8.85 5.03
C HIS A 40 2.71 -8.76 4.92
N GLY A 41 2.08 -9.59 4.08
CA GLY A 41 0.63 -9.58 3.92
C GLY A 41 -0.15 -10.03 5.16
N ALA A 42 0.40 -10.92 5.99
CA ALA A 42 -0.20 -11.32 7.25
C ALA A 42 -0.09 -10.22 8.31
N ARG A 43 1.06 -9.54 8.38
CA ARG A 43 1.30 -8.40 9.27
C ARG A 43 0.39 -7.23 8.94
N GLU A 44 0.24 -6.89 7.66
CA GLU A 44 -0.64 -5.81 7.21
C GLU A 44 -2.10 -6.11 7.55
N ARG A 45 -2.58 -7.33 7.28
CA ARG A 45 -3.94 -7.77 7.66
C ARG A 45 -4.17 -7.69 9.17
N GLY A 46 -3.18 -8.04 9.98
CA GLY A 46 -3.22 -7.89 11.43
C GLY A 46 -3.35 -6.43 11.86
N LEU A 47 -2.50 -5.54 11.31
CA LEU A 47 -2.54 -4.11 11.62
C LEU A 47 -3.88 -3.47 11.21
N PHE A 48 -4.41 -3.77 10.04
CA PHE A 48 -5.69 -3.21 9.60
C PHE A 48 -6.88 -3.77 10.37
N SER A 49 -6.82 -5.03 10.82
CA SER A 49 -7.83 -5.60 11.71
C SER A 49 -7.81 -4.91 13.08
N LEU A 50 -6.63 -4.60 13.60
CA LEU A 50 -6.48 -3.79 14.81
C LEU A 50 -7.01 -2.38 14.61
N PHE A 51 -6.68 -1.70 13.50
CA PHE A 51 -7.23 -0.37 13.20
C PHE A 51 -8.75 -0.37 13.08
N ARG A 52 -9.35 -1.41 12.50
CA ARG A 52 -10.80 -1.58 12.43
C ARG A 52 -11.42 -1.74 13.82
N LEU A 53 -10.85 -2.60 14.66
CA LEU A 53 -11.31 -2.78 16.04
C LEU A 53 -11.16 -1.48 16.85
N GLN A 54 -10.08 -0.75 16.65
CA GLN A 54 -9.82 0.54 17.30
C GLN A 54 -10.82 1.62 16.87
N GLN A 55 -11.19 1.67 15.59
CA GLN A 55 -12.23 2.56 15.07
C GLN A 55 -13.60 2.20 15.66
N GLN A 56 -13.91 0.90 15.79
CA GLN A 56 -15.18 0.43 16.35
C GLN A 56 -15.30 0.64 17.85
N LEU A 57 -14.19 0.58 18.60
CA LEU A 57 -14.15 0.73 20.06
C LEU A 57 -14.08 2.20 20.53
N GLY A 58 -14.11 3.16 19.60
CA GLY A 58 -14.03 4.58 19.90
C GLY A 58 -12.59 5.01 20.24
N SER A 59 -12.14 6.05 19.55
CA SER A 59 -10.77 6.55 19.40
C SER A 59 -10.04 7.03 20.67
N ARG A 60 -10.48 6.64 21.87
CA ARG A 60 -9.95 7.18 23.13
C ARG A 60 -8.71 6.47 23.67
N TRP A 61 -8.40 5.26 23.20
CA TRP A 61 -7.44 4.40 23.90
C TRP A 61 -6.01 4.34 23.35
N LEU A 62 -5.76 4.78 22.10
CA LEU A 62 -4.40 4.65 21.52
C LEU A 62 -3.89 5.88 20.75
N SER A 63 -4.75 6.86 20.48
CA SER A 63 -4.29 8.13 19.96
C SER A 63 -3.91 9.00 21.15
N ARG A 64 -2.62 9.10 21.49
CA ARG A 64 -2.16 10.26 22.27
C ARG A 64 -2.67 11.48 21.51
N ALA A 65 -3.57 12.25 22.12
CA ALA A 65 -4.04 13.49 21.54
C ALA A 65 -2.83 14.42 21.49
N PHE A 66 -2.29 14.63 20.28
CA PHE A 66 -1.25 15.62 20.07
C PHE A 66 -1.87 16.99 20.30
N THR A 67 -1.35 17.69 21.29
CA THR A 67 -1.74 19.05 21.62
C THR A 67 -0.73 20.04 21.04
N LEU A 68 -1.09 21.32 20.94
CA LEU A 68 -0.16 22.36 20.51
C LEU A 68 1.10 22.45 21.39
N GLN A 69 1.00 22.03 22.66
CA GLN A 69 2.13 21.98 23.59
C GLN A 69 3.12 20.85 23.24
N ASP A 70 2.66 19.76 22.62
CA ASP A 70 3.55 18.68 22.17
C ASP A 70 4.40 19.11 20.96
N VAL A 71 3.88 20.04 20.15
CA VAL A 71 4.62 20.63 19.02
C VAL A 71 5.81 21.44 19.55
N SER A 72 5.59 22.31 20.54
CA SER A 72 6.67 23.12 21.13
C SER A 72 7.67 22.30 21.94
N ALA A 73 7.29 21.10 22.40
CA ALA A 73 8.18 20.16 23.07
C ALA A 73 9.08 19.35 22.11
N SER A 74 8.78 19.34 20.81
CA SER A 74 9.51 18.56 19.82
C SER A 74 10.95 19.09 19.63
N ALA A 75 11.93 18.18 19.55
CA ALA A 75 13.35 18.52 19.45
C ALA A 75 13.68 19.43 18.25
N PHE A 76 12.97 19.25 17.13
CA PHE A 76 13.06 20.14 15.97
C PHE A 76 12.72 21.60 16.28
N CYS A 77 11.70 21.86 17.12
CA CYS A 77 11.25 23.22 17.44
C CYS A 77 12.10 23.92 18.50
N ARG A 78 12.88 23.17 19.30
CA ARG A 78 13.67 23.69 20.43
C ARG A 78 15.16 23.77 20.17
N SER A 79 15.66 23.04 19.18
CA SER A 79 17.09 22.96 18.91
C SER A 79 17.58 24.29 18.33
N PRO A 80 18.68 24.86 18.87
CA PRO A 80 19.35 26.01 18.26
C PRO A 80 20.08 25.64 16.94
N TYR A 81 20.11 24.35 16.59
CA TYR A 81 20.72 23.80 15.38
C TYR A 81 19.67 23.11 14.49
N PRO A 82 19.83 23.12 13.16
CA PRO A 82 18.93 22.41 12.25
C PRO A 82 18.97 20.90 12.51
N VAL A 83 17.82 20.34 12.92
CA VAL A 83 17.66 18.89 13.23
C VAL A 83 17.03 18.13 12.06
N LEU A 84 16.33 18.83 11.16
CA LEU A 84 15.76 18.19 9.98
C LEU A 84 16.86 17.88 8.96
N PRO A 85 16.77 16.74 8.26
CA PRO A 85 17.66 16.48 7.14
C PRO A 85 17.50 17.60 6.11
N SER A 86 18.62 18.05 5.55
CA SER A 86 18.61 18.92 4.38
C SER A 86 18.04 18.12 3.22
N LEU A 87 16.77 18.37 2.88
CA LEU A 87 16.15 17.78 1.72
C LEU A 87 16.61 18.55 0.48
N PRO A 88 16.87 17.88 -0.65
CA PRO A 88 17.13 18.53 -1.91
C PRO A 88 15.82 19.13 -2.43
N TRP A 89 15.50 20.34 -1.97
CA TRP A 89 14.32 21.10 -2.41
C TRP A 89 14.40 21.56 -3.88
N GLN A 90 15.46 21.17 -4.59
CA GLN A 90 15.64 21.46 -6.01
C GLN A 90 14.89 20.41 -6.81
N PHE A 91 13.67 20.77 -7.19
CA PHE A 91 12.90 20.01 -8.15
C PHE A 91 12.82 20.79 -9.46
N THR A 92 13.37 20.22 -10.52
CA THR A 92 13.31 20.79 -11.88
C THR A 92 12.48 19.87 -12.75
N MET A 93 11.31 20.35 -13.20
CA MET A 93 10.50 19.69 -14.21
C MET A 93 10.89 20.21 -15.59
N ASP A 94 11.14 19.32 -16.54
CA ASP A 94 11.28 19.72 -17.92
C ASP A 94 9.91 20.12 -18.50
N ARG A 95 9.93 20.98 -19.52
CA ARG A 95 8.71 21.52 -20.11
C ARG A 95 7.78 20.43 -20.65
N ALA A 96 8.34 19.37 -21.24
CA ALA A 96 7.54 18.29 -21.81
C ALA A 96 6.79 17.52 -20.72
N SER A 97 7.43 17.23 -19.58
CA SER A 97 6.74 16.61 -18.43
C SER A 97 5.68 17.51 -17.82
N SER A 98 5.92 18.82 -17.75
CA SER A 98 4.92 19.79 -17.29
C SER A 98 3.71 19.83 -18.22
N GLU A 99 3.92 19.88 -19.53
CA GLU A 99 2.85 19.84 -20.52
C GLU A 99 2.09 18.51 -20.48
N ALA A 100 2.79 17.37 -20.34
CA ALA A 100 2.15 16.06 -20.17
C ALA A 100 1.25 16.03 -18.93
N LEU A 101 1.74 16.56 -17.81
CA LEU A 101 0.99 16.60 -16.56
C LEU A 101 -0.23 17.53 -16.65
N LEU A 102 -0.10 18.69 -17.28
CA LEU A 102 -1.22 19.59 -17.55
C LEU A 102 -2.27 18.96 -18.47
N ASN A 103 -1.85 18.05 -19.35
CA ASN A 103 -2.73 17.22 -20.17
C ASN A 103 -3.27 15.98 -19.42
N GLY A 104 -2.99 15.84 -18.12
CA GLY A 104 -3.46 14.76 -17.27
C GLY A 104 -2.73 13.43 -17.47
N ALA A 105 -1.58 13.43 -18.13
CA ALA A 105 -0.75 12.25 -18.34
C ALA A 105 0.34 12.15 -17.25
N LEU A 106 0.49 10.97 -16.65
CA LEU A 106 1.62 10.66 -15.77
C LEU A 106 2.01 9.19 -15.84
N SER A 107 3.20 8.85 -15.33
CA SER A 107 3.62 7.45 -15.15
C SER A 107 3.58 7.07 -13.67
N VAL A 108 2.91 5.97 -13.36
CA VAL A 108 2.72 5.46 -12.00
C VAL A 108 3.21 4.01 -11.96
N PHE A 109 4.27 3.75 -11.20
CA PHE A 109 4.91 2.42 -11.12
C PHE A 109 5.28 1.82 -12.49
N GLY A 110 5.61 2.67 -13.48
CA GLY A 110 5.90 2.25 -14.85
C GLY A 110 4.67 2.07 -15.75
N CYS A 111 3.46 2.19 -15.20
CA CYS A 111 2.22 2.17 -15.97
C CYS A 111 1.85 3.59 -16.46
N PRO A 112 1.44 3.76 -17.72
CA PRO A 112 0.89 5.03 -18.17
C PRO A 112 -0.48 5.27 -17.53
N TRP A 113 -0.69 6.48 -17.02
CA TRP A 113 -1.95 6.94 -16.47
C TRP A 113 -2.39 8.19 -17.22
N GLN A 114 -3.67 8.26 -17.55
CA GLN A 114 -4.26 9.36 -18.29
C GLN A 114 -5.58 9.75 -17.65
N TRP A 115 -5.72 11.03 -17.31
CA TRP A 115 -7.01 11.57 -16.86
C TRP A 115 -7.99 11.60 -18.01
N THR A 116 -9.21 11.15 -17.71
CA THR A 116 -10.33 11.18 -18.63
C THR A 116 -11.38 12.15 -18.10
N VAL A 117 -11.99 12.91 -19.01
CA VAL A 117 -12.97 13.97 -18.66
C VAL A 117 -14.21 13.39 -17.96
N ASP A 118 -14.56 12.15 -18.29
CA ASP A 118 -15.67 11.40 -17.69
C ASP A 118 -15.31 10.72 -16.36
N GLY A 119 -14.05 10.78 -15.93
CA GLY A 119 -13.56 10.18 -14.69
C GLY A 119 -13.47 8.65 -14.71
N SER A 120 -13.72 7.99 -15.84
CA SER A 120 -13.66 6.53 -15.97
C SER A 120 -12.28 5.95 -15.62
N CYS A 121 -11.20 6.69 -15.85
CA CYS A 121 -9.83 6.31 -15.44
C CYS A 121 -9.73 5.91 -13.96
N TRP A 122 -10.50 6.53 -13.06
CA TRP A 122 -10.48 6.22 -11.62
C TRP A 122 -11.17 4.92 -11.25
N HIS A 123 -11.98 4.38 -12.16
CA HIS A 123 -12.83 3.23 -11.90
C HIS A 123 -12.33 1.95 -12.58
N GLN A 124 -11.29 2.05 -13.40
CA GLN A 124 -10.76 0.94 -14.17
C GLN A 124 -9.27 0.77 -13.99
N ALA A 125 -8.82 -0.46 -14.11
CA ALA A 125 -7.43 -0.83 -14.13
C ALA A 125 -6.81 -0.53 -15.50
N PRO A 126 -5.72 0.24 -15.58
CA PRO A 126 -5.11 0.59 -16.86
C PRO A 126 -4.43 -0.61 -17.54
N ASP A 127 -4.03 -1.63 -16.77
CA ASP A 127 -3.37 -2.84 -17.25
C ASP A 127 -4.35 -3.92 -17.72
N THR A 128 -5.47 -4.11 -17.01
CA THR A 128 -6.45 -5.18 -17.32
C THR A 128 -7.74 -4.68 -17.96
N GLY A 129 -8.03 -3.38 -17.90
CA GLY A 129 -9.31 -2.77 -18.30
C GLY A 129 -10.48 -3.12 -17.37
N GLN A 130 -10.25 -3.88 -16.29
CA GLN A 130 -11.31 -4.32 -15.39
C GLN A 130 -11.77 -3.19 -14.49
N THR A 131 -13.05 -3.21 -14.13
CA THR A 131 -13.60 -2.25 -13.15
C THR A 131 -13.17 -2.66 -11.75
N TRP A 132 -12.72 -1.69 -10.95
CA TRP A 132 -12.41 -1.93 -9.55
C TRP A 132 -13.65 -2.40 -8.78
N PRO A 133 -13.53 -3.40 -7.89
CA PRO A 133 -14.67 -3.87 -7.12
C PRO A 133 -15.20 -2.77 -6.20
N ARG A 134 -16.53 -2.59 -6.18
CA ARG A 134 -17.21 -1.59 -5.34
C ARG A 134 -17.30 -2.06 -3.88
N GLN A 135 -16.15 -2.12 -3.22
CA GLN A 135 -16.01 -2.53 -1.83
C GLN A 135 -15.07 -1.57 -1.09
N PHE A 136 -15.02 -1.70 0.24
CA PHE A 136 -14.12 -0.89 1.04
C PHE A 136 -12.67 -1.14 0.62
N PHE A 137 -11.87 -0.06 0.52
CA PHE A 137 -10.56 -0.06 -0.14
C PHE A 137 -9.61 -1.18 0.33
N HIS A 138 -9.66 -1.56 1.60
CA HIS A 138 -8.80 -2.62 2.16
C HIS A 138 -9.06 -4.01 1.54
N HIS A 139 -10.27 -4.23 1.04
CA HIS A 139 -10.66 -5.51 0.43
C HIS A 139 -10.28 -5.60 -1.04
N ILE A 140 -9.86 -4.49 -1.67
CA ILE A 140 -9.43 -4.50 -3.06
C ILE A 140 -8.05 -5.18 -3.12
N PRO A 141 -7.91 -6.31 -3.86
CA PRO A 141 -6.65 -7.03 -3.90
C PRO A 141 -5.58 -6.21 -4.63
N VAL A 142 -4.39 -6.15 -4.04
CA VAL A 142 -3.23 -5.40 -4.57
C VAL A 142 -2.08 -6.31 -5.03
N HIS A 143 -2.21 -7.61 -4.78
CA HIS A 143 -1.17 -8.58 -5.10
C HIS A 143 -1.15 -8.90 -6.60
N THR A 144 0.03 -9.23 -7.12
CA THR A 144 0.20 -9.70 -8.50
C THR A 144 -0.67 -10.93 -8.78
N GLY A 145 -1.23 -11.02 -9.98
CA GLY A 145 -2.08 -12.14 -10.41
C GLY A 145 -3.53 -12.09 -9.91
N ASN A 146 -3.96 -10.98 -9.30
CA ASN A 146 -5.38 -10.75 -9.01
C ASN A 146 -6.17 -10.46 -10.31
N PRO A 147 -7.49 -10.70 -10.34
CA PRO A 147 -8.28 -10.58 -11.56
C PRO A 147 -8.59 -9.14 -11.98
N TYR A 148 -8.33 -8.14 -11.13
CA TYR A 148 -8.67 -6.74 -11.39
C TYR A 148 -7.46 -5.89 -11.81
N GLY A 149 -6.25 -6.19 -11.32
CA GLY A 149 -5.05 -5.35 -11.52
C GLY A 149 -4.58 -4.71 -10.22
N ASP A 150 -3.49 -3.95 -10.26
CA ASP A 150 -2.94 -3.30 -9.06
C ASP A 150 -3.60 -1.93 -8.81
N VAL A 151 -4.60 -1.88 -7.93
CA VAL A 151 -5.34 -0.64 -7.59
C VAL A 151 -4.44 0.50 -7.09
N ARG A 152 -3.21 0.23 -6.65
CA ARG A 152 -2.26 1.28 -6.25
C ARG A 152 -1.93 2.22 -7.40
N VAL A 153 -2.04 1.76 -8.66
CA VAL A 153 -1.86 2.62 -9.84
C VAL A 153 -2.93 3.71 -9.95
N ALA A 154 -4.11 3.52 -9.35
CA ALA A 154 -5.15 4.54 -9.26
C ALA A 154 -5.05 5.36 -7.96
N TRP A 155 -4.64 4.75 -6.85
CA TRP A 155 -4.49 5.47 -5.59
C TRP A 155 -3.35 6.48 -5.60
N GLU A 156 -2.21 6.16 -6.20
CA GLU A 156 -1.07 7.08 -6.23
C GLU A 156 -1.40 8.42 -6.93
N PRO A 157 -1.97 8.45 -8.15
CA PRO A 157 -2.38 9.71 -8.77
C PRO A 157 -3.49 10.43 -7.99
N SER A 158 -4.36 9.71 -7.27
CA SER A 158 -5.43 10.34 -6.47
C SER A 158 -4.90 11.19 -5.30
N ARG A 159 -3.63 11.03 -4.91
CA ARG A 159 -2.99 11.84 -3.88
C ARG A 159 -2.63 13.25 -4.36
N LEU A 160 -2.67 13.49 -5.68
CA LEU A 160 -2.40 14.78 -6.34
C LEU A 160 -1.03 15.40 -5.98
N GLN A 161 -0.09 14.59 -5.48
CA GLN A 161 1.22 15.08 -5.08
C GLN A 161 2.04 15.62 -6.26
N HIS A 162 1.77 15.11 -7.46
CA HIS A 162 2.34 15.60 -8.71
C HIS A 162 1.88 17.04 -9.07
N LEU A 163 0.78 17.56 -8.51
CA LEU A 163 0.39 18.94 -8.79
C LEU A 163 1.25 19.97 -8.06
N VAL A 164 1.92 19.58 -6.96
CA VAL A 164 2.83 20.46 -6.22
C VAL A 164 4.06 20.83 -7.05
N THR A 165 4.31 20.09 -8.14
CA THR A 165 5.45 20.31 -9.02
C THR A 165 5.20 21.26 -10.18
N LEU A 166 3.93 21.65 -10.42
CA LEU A 166 3.55 22.70 -11.38
C LEU A 166 3.69 24.08 -10.73
#